data_AF-A0A8J4DMD9-F1
#
_entry.id   AF-A0A8J4DMD9-F1
#
_cell.length_a   1.000
_cell.length_b   1.000
_cell.length_c   1.000
_cell.angle_alpha   90.00
_cell.angle_beta   90.00
_cell.angle_gamma   90.00
#
_symmetry.space_group_name_H-M   'P 1'
#
loop_
_entity.id
_entity.type
_entity.pdbx_description
1 polymer ?
#
loop_
_entity_poly.entity_id
_entity_poly.type
_entity_poly.pdbx_seq_one_letter_code
_entity_poly.pdbx_strand_id
1 'polypeptide(L)' 'MAAGRKTKDAREGGFLWNAFYKYLAGPATTDNAIEGVTPEARAAWERDLAARKEWSRRQRERKRAEREGRRGAA' A
#
# COMPACT_ATOMS: atom_id res chain seq x y z
N MET A 1 -0.23 -23.79 -43.34
CA MET A 1 -0.09 -22.72 -42.33
C MET A 1 -0.81 -23.16 -41.05
N ALA A 2 -0.06 -23.57 -40.02
CA ALA A 2 -0.67 -23.95 -38.75
C ALA A 2 -0.89 -22.67 -37.91
N ALA A 3 -2.15 -22.28 -37.74
CA ALA A 3 -2.51 -21.16 -36.87
C ALA A 3 -2.24 -21.55 -35.40
N GLY A 4 -1.27 -20.90 -34.77
CA GLY A 4 -0.97 -21.07 -33.36
C GLY A 4 -2.20 -20.73 -32.52
N ARG A 5 -2.68 -21.71 -31.75
CA ARG A 5 -3.80 -21.54 -30.81
C ARG A 5 -3.33 -20.56 -29.73
N LYS A 6 -3.81 -19.30 -29.76
CA LYS A 6 -3.59 -18.36 -28.66
C LYS A 6 -4.30 -18.92 -27.42
N THR A 7 -3.54 -19.47 -26.49
CA THR A 7 -4.06 -19.88 -25.19
C THR A 7 -4.46 -18.62 -24.44
N LYS A 8 -5.76 -18.46 -24.14
CA LYS A 8 -6.26 -17.37 -23.30
C LYS A 8 -5.52 -17.41 -21.97
N ASP A 9 -5.03 -16.26 -21.50
CA ASP A 9 -4.29 -16.15 -20.26
C ASP A 9 -5.23 -16.58 -19.11
N ALA A 10 -4.78 -17.52 -18.28
CA ALA A 10 -5.58 -18.06 -17.17
C ALA A 10 -6.01 -16.97 -16.17
N ARG A 11 -5.40 -15.80 -16.23
CA ARG A 11 -5.67 -14.63 -15.39
C ARG A 11 -6.79 -13.72 -15.91
N GLU A 12 -7.29 -13.92 -17.15
CA GLU A 12 -8.26 -13.00 -17.77
C GLU A 12 -9.68 -13.08 -17.22
N GLY A 13 -10.01 -14.11 -16.43
CA GLY A 13 -11.36 -14.31 -15.89
C GLY A 13 -12.41 -14.57 -16.98
N GLY A 14 -13.22 -15.63 -16.83
CA GLY A 14 -14.28 -15.92 -17.79
C GLY A 14 -15.36 -14.81 -17.85
N PHE A 15 -16.13 -14.75 -18.94
CA PHE A 15 -17.26 -13.81 -19.10
C PHE A 15 -18.22 -13.80 -17.89
N LEU A 16 -18.51 -14.99 -17.34
CA LEU A 16 -19.36 -15.14 -16.16
C LEU A 16 -18.72 -14.56 -14.89
N TRP A 17 -17.41 -14.76 -14.71
CA TRP A 17 -16.67 -14.19 -13.59
C TRP A 17 -16.62 -12.66 -13.67
N ASN A 18 -16.38 -12.11 -14.86
CA ASN A 18 -16.38 -10.66 -15.07
C ASN A 18 -17.77 -10.05 -14.82
N ALA A 19 -18.85 -10.72 -15.23
CA ALA A 19 -20.21 -10.28 -14.93
C ALA A 19 -20.52 -10.34 -13.42
N PHE A 20 -20.08 -11.39 -12.73
CA PHE A 20 -20.26 -11.52 -11.28
C PHE A 20 -19.55 -10.39 -10.50
N TYR A 21 -18.27 -10.12 -10.80
CA TYR A 21 -17.55 -9.03 -10.15
C TYR A 21 -18.14 -7.66 -10.49
N LYS A 22 -18.71 -7.49 -11.69
CA LYS A 22 -19.30 -6.21 -12.11
C LYS A 22 -20.66 -5.92 -11.49
N TYR A 23 -21.51 -6.93 -11.30
CA TYR A 23 -22.91 -6.72 -10.91
C TYR A 23 -23.27 -7.23 -9.51
N LEU A 24 -22.49 -8.17 -8.95
CA LEU A 24 -22.84 -8.85 -7.70
C LEU A 24 -21.83 -8.61 -6.57
N ALA A 25 -20.53 -8.58 -6.88
CA ALA A 25 -19.49 -8.45 -5.84
C ALA A 25 -19.37 -7.03 -5.24
N GLY A 26 -19.97 -6.02 -5.88
CA GLY A 26 -19.81 -4.63 -5.48
C GLY A 26 -18.40 -4.08 -5.75
N PRO A 27 -18.16 -2.78 -5.48
CA PRO A 27 -16.82 -2.22 -5.60
C PRO A 27 -15.86 -2.94 -4.65
N ALA A 28 -14.61 -3.16 -5.08
CA ALA A 28 -13.59 -3.75 -4.22
C ALA A 28 -13.39 -2.88 -2.98
N THR A 29 -13.92 -3.32 -1.83
CA THR A 29 -13.74 -2.64 -0.55
C THR A 29 -12.49 -3.15 0.14
N THR A 30 -11.63 -2.24 0.58
CA THR A 30 -10.43 -2.59 1.36
C THR A 30 -10.72 -2.84 2.84
N ASP A 31 -11.97 -2.68 3.28
CA ASP A 31 -12.37 -2.75 4.69
C ASP A 31 -12.03 -4.10 5.33
N ASN A 32 -12.00 -5.18 4.55
CA ASN A 32 -11.56 -6.52 4.95
C ASN A 32 -10.38 -7.04 4.12
N ALA A 33 -9.63 -6.18 3.42
CA ALA A 33 -8.53 -6.62 2.55
C ALA A 33 -7.36 -7.27 3.33
N ILE A 34 -7.36 -7.14 4.66
CA ILE A 34 -6.45 -7.86 5.55
C ILE A 34 -7.31 -8.65 6.54
N GLU A 35 -7.67 -9.87 6.14
CA GLU A 35 -8.37 -10.82 7.00
C GLU A 35 -7.46 -11.16 8.20
N GLY A 36 -7.92 -10.89 9.44
CA GLY A 36 -7.22 -11.33 10.67
C GLY A 36 -6.42 -10.27 11.46
N VAL A 37 -6.43 -9.00 11.07
CA VAL A 37 -5.88 -7.92 11.93
C VAL A 37 -6.99 -7.42 12.84
N THR A 38 -6.92 -7.78 14.12
CA THR A 38 -7.86 -7.29 15.12
C THR A 38 -7.79 -5.76 15.24
N PRO A 39 -8.86 -5.08 15.70
CA PRO A 39 -8.84 -3.64 15.91
C PRO A 39 -7.65 -3.16 16.77
N GLU A 40 -7.23 -3.97 17.73
CA GLU A 40 -6.08 -3.72 18.61
C GLU A 40 -4.76 -3.75 17.84
N ALA A 41 -4.60 -4.71 16.92
CA ALA A 41 -3.43 -4.82 16.06
C ALA A 41 -3.34 -3.63 15.08
N ARG A 42 -4.47 -3.16 14.56
CA ARG A 42 -4.54 -1.92 13.77
C ARG A 42 -4.11 -0.71 14.60
N ALA A 43 -4.64 -0.57 15.82
CA ALA A 43 -4.27 0.54 16.71
C ALA A 43 -2.79 0.49 17.13
N ALA A 44 -2.22 -0.71 17.33
CA ALA A 44 -0.80 -0.88 17.61
C ALA A 44 0.06 -0.44 16.42
N TRP A 45 -0.32 -0.84 15.20
CA TRP A 45 0.35 -0.42 13.97
C TRP A 45 0.28 1.11 13.76
N GLU A 46 -0.88 1.72 13.98
CA GLU A 46 -1.04 3.17 13.86
C GLU A 46 -0.15 3.94 14.86
N ARG A 47 -0.04 3.46 16.10
CA ARG A 47 0.87 4.02 17.12
C ARG A 47 2.33 3.91 16.72
N ASP A 48 2.76 2.74 16.25
CA ASP A 48 4.13 2.51 15.77
C ASP A 48 4.43 3.41 14.54
N LEU A 49 3.49 3.52 13.60
CA LEU A 49 3.64 4.39 12.43
C LEU A 49 3.79 5.86 12.82
N ALA A 50 3.04 6.34 13.81
CA ALA A 50 3.17 7.69 14.34
C ALA A 50 4.56 7.93 14.95
N ALA A 51 5.06 6.99 15.76
CA ALA A 51 6.40 7.06 16.36
C ALA A 51 7.51 7.11 15.29
N ARG A 52 7.39 6.30 14.23
CA ARG A 52 8.35 6.30 13.11
C ARG A 52 8.35 7.61 12.33
N LYS A 53 7.18 8.19 12.08
CA LYS A 53 7.05 9.51 11.44
C LYS A 53 7.67 10.61 12.29
N GLU A 54 7.42 10.57 13.59
CA GLU A 54 8.01 11.52 14.52
C GLU A 54 9.54 11.42 14.56
N TRP A 55 10.09 10.20 14.66
CA TRP A 55 11.53 9.98 14.60
C TRP A 55 12.12 10.54 13.31
N SER A 56 11.49 10.26 12.16
CA SER A 56 11.93 10.77 10.87
C SER A 56 11.94 12.30 10.81
N ARG A 57 10.94 12.96 11.41
CA ARG A 57 10.89 14.43 11.52
C ARG A 57 12.04 14.97 12.37
N ARG A 58 12.25 14.42 13.58
CA ARG A 58 13.35 14.81 14.47
C ARG A 58 14.72 14.62 13.81
N GLN A 59 14.89 13.55 13.03
CA GLN A 59 16.13 13.32 12.27
C GLN A 59 16.37 14.38 11.20
N ARG A 60 15.32 14.82 10.49
CA ARG A 60 15.43 15.91 9.51
C ARG A 60 15.76 17.24 10.17
N GLU A 61 15.15 17.53 11.31
CA GLU A 61 15.43 18.74 12.10
C GLU A 61 16.88 18.76 12.58
N ARG A 62 17.37 17.64 13.14
CA ARG A 62 18.79 17.49 13.51
C ARG A 62 19.71 17.74 12.32
N LYS A 63 19.40 17.14 11.17
CA LYS A 63 20.19 17.32 9.94
C LYS A 63 20.10 18.74 9.38
N ARG A 64 18.99 19.46 9.60
CA ARG A 64 18.85 20.86 9.22
C ARG A 64 19.72 21.74 10.11
N ALA A 65 19.72 21.54 11.43
CA ALA A 65 20.57 22.26 12.36
C ALA A 65 22.06 22.05 12.05
N GLU A 66 22.48 20.83 11.73
CA GLU A 66 23.86 20.53 11.30
C GLU A 66 24.23 21.28 10.00
N ARG A 67 23.32 21.35 9.04
CA ARG A 67 23.52 22.10 7.78
C ARG A 67 23.58 23.60 8.00
N GLU A 68 22.76 24.15 8.88
CA GLU A 68 22.79 25.57 9.24
C GLU A 68 24.08 25.92 9.98
N GLY A 69 24.54 25.09 10.92
CA GLY A 69 25.83 25.26 11.59
C GLY A 69 27.01 25.22 10.61
N ARG A 70 26.97 24.32 9.62
CA ARG A 70 27.99 24.27 8.56
C ARG A 70 27.94 25.46 7.59
N ARG A 71 26.77 26.07 7.38
CA ARG A 71 26.60 27.27 6.53
C ARG A 71 26.95 28.56 7.25
N GLY A 72 26.77 28.64 8.56
CA GLY A 72 27.17 29.81 9.38
C GLY A 72 28.65 29.81 9.77
N ALA A 73 29.34 28.67 9.65
CA ALA A 73 30.78 28.55 9.87
C ALA A 73 31.64 28.73 8.60
N ALA A 74 31.01 29.02 7.46
CA ALA A 74 31.65 29.35 6.18
C ALA A 74 31.49 30.85 5.91
#